data_AF-A0A8C9XDP2-F1
#
_entry.id   AF-A0A8C9XDP2-F1
#
_cell.length_a   1.000
_cell.length_b   1.000
_cell.length_c   1.000
_cell.angle_alpha   90.00
_cell.angle_beta   90.00
_cell.angle_gamma   90.00
#
_symmetry.space_group_name_H-M   'P 1'
#
loop_
_entity.id
_entity.type
_entity.pdbx_description
1 polymer ?
#
loop_
_entity_poly.entity_id
_entity_poly.type
_entity_poly.pdbx_seq_one_letter_code
_entity_poly.pdbx_strand_id
1 'polypeptide(L)'
;VEIHCSYRYPSRINATVERTFWFTKLQDKEPVDLRTDSKYSGRVQYRCHEKSCTLRISDLRESDSAEYKFRFITNQDVKYSGLPGVTLSVTDLQVTPPGDIMKNDSVTLTCSSDANPAAKYTWYKENQTLLSEEPQLVFSSIQSSDSGQYYCTAQNELGRRTSEAVFINVNYGPKLPSVSVSPSAEIVEGSSVNLTCSSDANPAANYTWYKENQQLLQGPESIYHFPSISSEDRGNYQCKSENQFGRTNSTSLVLDVQCKNKTSANHLDIQFI
;
A
#
# COMPACT_ATOMS: atom_id res chain seq x y z
N VAL A 1 -21.58 -12.73 -9.12
CA VAL A 1 -21.57 -13.10 -10.55
C VAL A 1 -22.66 -14.12 -10.83
N GLU A 2 -23.24 -14.11 -12.03
CA GLU A 2 -24.13 -15.16 -12.53
C GLU A 2 -23.48 -15.82 -13.76
N ILE A 3 -23.28 -17.13 -13.70
CA ILE A 3 -22.73 -17.94 -14.81
C ILE A 3 -23.89 -18.74 -15.38
N HIS A 4 -24.37 -18.30 -16.55
CA HIS A 4 -25.49 -18.93 -17.23
C HIS A 4 -25.06 -20.19 -17.98
N CYS A 5 -25.85 -21.26 -17.87
CA CYS A 5 -25.67 -22.46 -18.67
C CYS A 5 -27.01 -22.94 -19.20
N SER A 6 -27.03 -23.28 -20.49
CA SER A 6 -28.10 -24.04 -21.13
C SER A 6 -27.55 -25.36 -21.66
N TYR A 7 -28.27 -26.45 -21.49
CA TYR A 7 -27.80 -27.77 -21.89
C TYR A 7 -28.80 -28.51 -22.78
N ARG A 8 -28.29 -29.49 -23.53
CA ARG A 8 -29.07 -30.42 -24.36
C ARG A 8 -28.54 -31.82 -24.16
N TYR A 9 -29.42 -32.81 -24.25
CA TYR A 9 -29.08 -34.23 -24.22
C TYR A 9 -29.94 -34.99 -25.23
N PRO A 10 -29.51 -36.19 -25.70
CA PRO A 10 -30.17 -36.88 -26.80
C PRO A 10 -31.65 -37.18 -26.53
N SER A 11 -32.54 -36.63 -27.36
CA SER A 11 -34.00 -36.80 -27.23
C SER A 11 -34.49 -38.24 -27.50
N ARG A 12 -33.62 -39.10 -28.03
CA ARG A 12 -33.95 -40.51 -28.37
C ARG A 12 -33.95 -41.44 -27.15
N ILE A 13 -33.49 -40.93 -26.02
CA ILE A 13 -33.42 -41.66 -24.76
C ILE A 13 -34.58 -41.10 -23.92
N ASN A 14 -35.44 -41.97 -23.36
CA ASN A 14 -36.45 -41.60 -22.36
C ASN A 14 -35.77 -41.24 -21.03
N ALA A 15 -34.88 -40.25 -21.07
CA ALA A 15 -34.07 -39.79 -19.97
C ALA A 15 -34.61 -38.45 -19.47
N THR A 16 -34.71 -38.33 -18.15
CA THR A 16 -34.99 -37.07 -17.46
C THR A 16 -33.74 -36.68 -16.67
N VAL A 17 -33.50 -35.38 -16.52
CA VAL A 17 -32.40 -34.90 -15.69
C VAL A 17 -32.85 -34.91 -14.24
N GLU A 18 -32.17 -35.68 -13.40
CA GLU A 18 -32.49 -35.82 -11.97
C GLU A 18 -31.63 -34.90 -11.10
N ARG A 19 -30.36 -34.75 -11.46
CA ARG A 19 -29.41 -33.97 -10.67
C ARG A 19 -28.57 -33.06 -11.55
N THR A 20 -28.42 -31.83 -11.10
CA THR A 20 -27.55 -30.83 -11.71
C THR A 20 -26.67 -30.19 -10.64
N PHE A 21 -25.44 -29.87 -11.02
CA PHE A 21 -24.55 -29.10 -10.17
C PHE A 21 -23.40 -28.47 -10.95
N TRP A 22 -22.77 -27.49 -10.31
CA TRP A 22 -21.55 -26.86 -10.78
C TRP A 22 -20.36 -27.35 -9.97
N PHE A 23 -19.18 -27.35 -10.57
CA PHE A 23 -17.93 -27.74 -9.93
C PHE A 23 -16.73 -26.98 -10.52
N THR A 24 -15.68 -26.83 -9.72
CA THR A 24 -14.39 -26.26 -10.14
C THR A 24 -13.22 -27.23 -9.94
N LYS A 25 -13.42 -28.28 -9.14
CA LYS A 25 -12.38 -29.25 -8.78
C LYS A 25 -12.91 -30.67 -8.83
N LEU A 26 -11.98 -31.62 -8.93
CA LEU A 26 -12.24 -33.05 -8.79
C LEU A 26 -11.64 -33.53 -7.47
N GLN A 27 -12.36 -34.37 -6.75
CA GLN A 27 -11.87 -35.11 -5.59
C GLN A 27 -12.02 -36.59 -5.91
N ASP A 28 -10.92 -37.35 -5.80
CA ASP A 28 -10.88 -38.77 -6.18
C ASP A 28 -11.42 -39.04 -7.60
N LYS A 29 -11.09 -38.14 -8.54
CA LYS A 29 -11.53 -38.11 -9.94
C LYS A 29 -13.04 -37.84 -10.16
N GLU A 30 -13.81 -37.57 -9.12
CA GLU A 30 -15.21 -37.19 -9.24
C GLU A 30 -15.41 -35.67 -8.99
N PRO A 31 -16.29 -35.02 -9.78
CA PRO A 31 -16.66 -33.62 -9.57
C PRO A 31 -17.29 -33.34 -8.20
N VAL A 32 -16.79 -32.30 -7.51
CA VAL A 32 -17.34 -31.86 -6.22
C VAL A 32 -18.38 -30.76 -6.44
N ASP A 33 -19.60 -30.98 -5.95
CA ASP A 33 -20.69 -30.00 -6.00
C ASP A 33 -20.32 -28.75 -5.19
N LEU A 34 -20.37 -27.56 -5.81
CA LEU A 34 -20.01 -26.31 -5.14
C LEU A 34 -20.86 -26.06 -3.89
N ARG A 35 -22.09 -26.58 -3.81
CA ARG A 35 -22.93 -26.42 -2.60
C ARG A 35 -22.38 -27.19 -1.39
N THR A 36 -21.60 -28.24 -1.62
CA THR A 36 -20.97 -29.05 -0.57
C THR A 36 -19.53 -28.64 -0.27
N ASP A 37 -18.94 -27.81 -1.12
CA ASP A 37 -17.58 -27.31 -0.93
C ASP A 37 -17.59 -26.20 0.14
N SER A 38 -16.83 -26.40 1.22
CA SER A 38 -16.74 -25.46 2.34
C SER A 38 -16.31 -24.05 1.89
N LYS A 39 -15.52 -23.95 0.82
CA LYS A 39 -15.10 -22.67 0.24
C LYS A 39 -16.29 -21.80 -0.20
N TYR A 40 -17.39 -22.42 -0.65
CA TYR A 40 -18.53 -21.74 -1.25
C TYR A 40 -19.79 -21.77 -0.36
N SER A 41 -19.67 -22.28 0.86
CA SER A 41 -20.79 -22.41 1.81
C SER A 41 -21.51 -21.07 2.03
N GLY A 42 -22.84 -21.08 1.88
CA GLY A 42 -23.69 -19.89 2.03
C GLY A 42 -23.58 -18.85 0.91
N ARG A 43 -22.69 -19.03 -0.07
CA ARG A 43 -22.42 -18.05 -1.13
C ARG A 43 -22.98 -18.42 -2.50
N VAL A 44 -23.23 -19.70 -2.74
CA VAL A 44 -23.68 -20.20 -4.05
C VAL A 44 -25.17 -20.56 -4.06
N GLN A 45 -25.83 -20.20 -5.16
CA GLN A 45 -27.23 -20.55 -5.43
C GLN A 45 -27.37 -21.02 -6.87
N TYR A 46 -28.09 -22.12 -7.10
CA TYR A 46 -28.40 -22.59 -8.44
C TYR A 46 -29.83 -22.20 -8.81
N ARG A 47 -29.99 -21.57 -9.97
CA ARG A 47 -31.29 -21.24 -10.56
C ARG A 47 -31.47 -22.10 -11.80
N CYS A 48 -32.02 -23.31 -11.61
CA CYS A 48 -32.29 -24.22 -12.71
C CYS A 48 -33.77 -24.20 -13.08
N HIS A 49 -34.06 -24.11 -14.38
CA HIS A 49 -35.40 -24.23 -14.94
C HIS A 49 -35.33 -24.97 -16.28
N GLU A 50 -36.05 -26.09 -16.40
CA GLU A 50 -36.06 -26.97 -17.57
C GLU A 50 -34.65 -27.38 -18.05
N LYS A 51 -34.15 -26.74 -19.12
CA LYS A 51 -32.86 -27.02 -19.77
C LYS A 51 -31.82 -25.92 -19.53
N SER A 52 -32.05 -25.07 -18.54
CA SER A 52 -31.15 -24.02 -18.11
C SER A 52 -30.78 -24.21 -16.65
N CYS A 53 -29.53 -23.96 -16.30
CA CYS A 53 -29.13 -23.81 -14.91
C CYS A 53 -28.06 -22.75 -14.75
N THR A 54 -28.40 -21.67 -14.05
CA THR A 54 -27.49 -20.56 -13.76
C THR A 54 -26.88 -20.72 -12.37
N LEU A 55 -25.56 -20.62 -12.27
CA LEU A 55 -24.84 -20.50 -11.01
C LEU A 55 -24.77 -19.04 -10.59
N ARG A 56 -25.26 -18.72 -9.40
CA ARG A 56 -25.06 -17.43 -8.76
C ARG A 56 -24.05 -17.58 -7.62
N ILE A 57 -22.99 -16.78 -7.65
CA ILE A 57 -22.01 -16.65 -6.55
C ILE A 57 -22.14 -15.24 -5.97
N SER A 58 -22.36 -15.17 -4.66
CA SER A 58 -22.36 -13.95 -3.85
C SER A 58 -21.04 -13.81 -3.10
N ASP A 59 -20.67 -12.58 -2.72
CA ASP A 59 -19.41 -12.28 -2.01
C ASP A 59 -18.18 -12.87 -2.74
N LEU A 60 -17.87 -12.36 -3.93
CA LEU A 60 -16.75 -12.86 -4.74
C LEU A 60 -15.41 -12.57 -4.07
N ARG A 61 -14.51 -13.54 -4.11
CA ARG A 61 -13.16 -13.48 -3.56
C ARG A 61 -12.15 -13.80 -4.64
N GLU A 62 -10.93 -13.29 -4.52
CA GLU A 62 -9.83 -13.63 -5.46
C GLU A 62 -9.68 -15.16 -5.60
N SER A 63 -9.76 -15.86 -4.47
CA SER A 63 -9.69 -17.33 -4.43
C SER A 63 -10.75 -18.01 -5.29
N ASP A 64 -11.88 -17.38 -5.60
CA ASP A 64 -12.95 -17.94 -6.44
C ASP A 64 -12.60 -18.01 -7.93
N SER A 65 -11.46 -17.44 -8.34
CA SER A 65 -10.91 -17.58 -9.69
C SER A 65 -10.71 -19.05 -10.05
N ALA A 66 -11.44 -19.53 -11.05
CA ALA A 66 -11.41 -20.93 -11.49
C ALA A 66 -12.13 -21.12 -12.83
N GLU A 67 -11.92 -22.30 -13.44
CA GLU A 67 -12.77 -22.78 -14.52
C GLU A 67 -14.00 -23.51 -13.94
N TYR A 68 -15.18 -22.92 -14.14
CA TYR A 68 -16.45 -23.45 -13.68
C TYR A 68 -17.07 -24.37 -14.74
N LYS A 69 -17.40 -25.58 -14.32
CA LYS A 69 -17.99 -26.61 -15.19
C LYS A 69 -19.35 -27.00 -14.67
N PHE A 70 -20.26 -27.27 -15.59
CA PHE A 70 -21.61 -27.73 -15.31
C PHE A 70 -21.70 -29.24 -15.51
N ARG A 71 -22.38 -29.94 -14.59
CA ARG A 71 -22.67 -31.37 -14.66
C ARG A 71 -24.15 -31.63 -14.47
N PHE A 72 -24.68 -32.54 -15.27
CA PHE A 72 -26.00 -33.11 -15.05
C PHE A 72 -25.97 -34.64 -15.16
N ILE A 73 -26.87 -35.27 -14.41
CA ILE A 73 -27.02 -36.72 -14.34
C ILE A 73 -28.47 -37.05 -14.66
N THR A 74 -28.67 -38.03 -15.53
CA THR A 74 -30.01 -38.51 -15.89
C THR A 74 -30.49 -39.58 -14.92
N ASN A 75 -31.79 -39.89 -14.97
CA ASN A 75 -32.41 -41.04 -14.29
C ASN A 75 -31.86 -42.43 -14.68
N GLN A 76 -30.92 -42.48 -15.62
CA GLN A 76 -30.22 -43.70 -16.04
C GLN A 76 -28.75 -43.67 -15.60
N ASP A 77 -28.40 -42.80 -14.65
CA ASP A 77 -27.04 -42.56 -14.14
C ASP A 77 -26.02 -42.13 -15.22
N VAL A 78 -26.49 -41.66 -16.37
CA VAL A 78 -25.61 -41.14 -17.42
C VAL A 78 -25.18 -39.73 -17.05
N LYS A 79 -23.87 -39.55 -16.92
CA LYS A 79 -23.21 -38.32 -16.49
C LYS A 79 -22.75 -37.51 -17.70
N TYR A 80 -23.19 -36.26 -17.79
CA TYR A 80 -22.74 -35.31 -18.81
C TYR A 80 -22.08 -34.11 -18.16
N SER A 81 -21.03 -33.57 -18.79
CA SER A 81 -20.33 -32.38 -18.31
C SER A 81 -20.04 -31.43 -19.46
N GLY A 82 -20.33 -30.14 -19.26
CA GLY A 82 -20.03 -29.10 -20.23
C GLY A 82 -18.52 -28.87 -20.31
N LEU A 83 -17.95 -29.06 -21.49
CA LEU A 83 -16.55 -28.81 -21.80
C LEU A 83 -16.45 -28.02 -23.13
N PRO A 84 -15.62 -26.96 -23.21
CA PRO A 84 -14.83 -26.36 -22.13
C PRO A 84 -15.72 -25.68 -21.06
N GLY A 85 -15.17 -25.45 -19.87
CA GLY A 85 -15.86 -24.71 -18.82
C GLY A 85 -15.80 -23.19 -19.05
N VAL A 86 -16.36 -22.43 -18.11
CA VAL A 86 -16.31 -20.96 -18.10
C VAL A 86 -15.29 -20.50 -17.07
N THR A 87 -14.26 -19.79 -17.51
CA THR A 87 -13.25 -19.22 -16.60
C THR A 87 -13.75 -17.93 -15.97
N LEU A 88 -13.78 -17.89 -14.65
CA LEU A 88 -13.96 -16.68 -13.87
C LEU A 88 -12.59 -16.24 -13.34
N SER A 89 -12.25 -14.98 -13.56
CA SER A 89 -11.05 -14.36 -12.98
C SER A 89 -11.49 -13.22 -12.08
N VAL A 90 -11.31 -13.40 -10.78
CA VAL A 90 -11.54 -12.36 -9.78
C VAL A 90 -10.19 -11.72 -9.49
N THR A 91 -9.96 -10.54 -10.04
CA THR A 91 -8.75 -9.75 -9.76
C THR A 91 -9.05 -8.70 -8.71
N ASP A 92 -8.11 -8.50 -7.79
CA ASP A 92 -8.12 -7.34 -6.91
C ASP A 92 -7.90 -6.04 -7.70
N LEU A 93 -8.04 -4.94 -6.99
CA LEU A 93 -7.79 -3.60 -7.50
C LEU A 93 -6.35 -3.49 -8.02
N GLN A 94 -6.19 -3.13 -9.30
CA GLN A 94 -4.89 -3.14 -9.95
C GLN A 94 -4.21 -1.77 -9.83
N VAL A 95 -2.94 -1.76 -9.44
CA VAL A 95 -2.09 -0.57 -9.35
C VAL A 95 -1.02 -0.62 -10.43
N THR A 96 -0.94 0.41 -11.26
CA THR A 96 0.06 0.51 -12.33
C THR A 96 0.86 1.81 -12.21
N PRO A 97 2.21 1.77 -12.19
CA PRO A 97 3.05 0.56 -12.20
C PRO A 97 2.98 -0.22 -10.87
N PRO A 98 3.27 -1.54 -10.88
CA PRO A 98 3.41 -2.31 -9.66
C PRO A 98 4.72 -1.96 -8.93
N GLY A 99 4.72 -2.05 -7.60
CA GLY A 99 5.91 -1.84 -6.76
C GLY A 99 5.88 -0.53 -5.97
N ASP A 100 7.06 -0.02 -5.63
CA ASP A 100 7.21 1.23 -4.90
C ASP A 100 6.79 2.42 -5.77
N ILE A 101 5.89 3.25 -5.23
CA ILE A 101 5.39 4.45 -5.89
C ILE A 101 6.19 5.66 -5.40
N MET A 102 6.81 6.39 -6.32
CA MET A 102 7.55 7.60 -6.01
C MET A 102 6.70 8.85 -6.23
N LYS A 103 6.99 9.90 -5.46
CA LYS A 103 6.40 11.22 -5.68
C LYS A 103 6.67 11.70 -7.12
N ASN A 104 5.62 12.25 -7.73
CA ASN A 104 5.53 12.69 -9.12
C ASN A 104 5.44 11.57 -10.15
N ASP A 105 5.33 10.30 -9.73
CA ASP A 105 5.03 9.22 -10.65
C ASP A 105 3.61 9.34 -11.21
N SER A 106 3.43 8.79 -12.41
CA SER A 106 2.11 8.57 -12.99
C SER A 106 1.59 7.22 -12.51
N VAL A 107 0.51 7.24 -11.72
CA VAL A 107 -0.11 6.04 -11.14
C VAL A 107 -1.54 5.90 -11.61
N THR A 108 -1.93 4.70 -12.03
CA THR A 108 -3.31 4.37 -12.38
C THR A 108 -3.83 3.24 -11.49
N LEU A 109 -4.95 3.50 -10.83
CA LEU A 109 -5.72 2.48 -10.13
C LEU A 109 -6.87 2.02 -11.05
N THR A 110 -7.01 0.71 -11.24
CA THR A 110 -8.05 0.13 -12.11
C THR A 110 -8.97 -0.77 -11.32
N CYS A 111 -10.27 -0.55 -11.50
CA CYS A 111 -11.36 -1.33 -10.93
C CYS A 111 -12.09 -2.05 -12.07
N SER A 112 -12.22 -3.37 -11.95
CA SER A 112 -12.87 -4.22 -12.95
C SER A 112 -13.97 -5.06 -12.31
N SER A 113 -15.01 -5.36 -13.08
CA SER A 113 -16.11 -6.21 -12.66
C SER A 113 -16.75 -6.90 -13.86
N ASP A 114 -16.97 -8.21 -13.75
CA ASP A 114 -17.73 -9.00 -14.73
C ASP A 114 -19.25 -8.86 -14.55
N ALA A 115 -19.71 -7.73 -14.02
CA ALA A 115 -21.12 -7.48 -13.79
C ALA A 115 -21.90 -7.46 -15.12
N ASN A 116 -23.00 -8.22 -15.16
CA ASN A 116 -23.98 -8.17 -16.24
C ASN A 116 -25.38 -7.93 -15.63
N PRO A 117 -26.06 -6.81 -15.94
CA PRO A 117 -25.64 -5.71 -16.82
C PRO A 117 -24.38 -4.98 -16.31
N ALA A 118 -23.68 -4.29 -17.23
CA ALA A 118 -22.44 -3.59 -16.93
C ALA A 118 -22.59 -2.66 -15.72
N ALA A 119 -21.63 -2.73 -14.80
CA ALA A 119 -21.63 -1.90 -13.61
C ALA A 119 -21.08 -0.49 -13.89
N LYS A 120 -21.60 0.49 -13.16
CA LYS A 120 -20.98 1.81 -12.99
C LYS A 120 -19.98 1.75 -11.84
N TYR A 121 -18.88 2.48 -11.97
CA TYR A 121 -17.81 2.50 -11.00
C TYR A 121 -17.82 3.79 -10.19
N THR A 122 -17.30 3.72 -8.98
CA THR A 122 -17.09 4.92 -8.15
C THR A 122 -15.89 4.69 -7.25
N TRP A 123 -14.93 5.61 -7.29
CA TRP A 123 -13.70 5.58 -6.50
C TRP A 123 -13.82 6.44 -5.26
N TYR A 124 -13.26 5.92 -4.17
CA TYR A 124 -13.22 6.57 -2.89
C TYR A 124 -11.81 6.55 -2.31
N LYS A 125 -11.46 7.61 -1.56
CA LYS A 125 -10.29 7.67 -0.69
C LYS A 125 -10.73 7.77 0.76
N GLU A 126 -10.11 6.95 1.61
CA GLU A 126 -10.34 6.93 3.06
C GLU A 126 -11.84 6.83 3.43
N ASN A 127 -12.31 7.62 4.41
CA ASN A 127 -13.68 7.62 4.92
C ASN A 127 -14.70 8.23 3.94
N GLN A 128 -14.82 7.64 2.73
CA GLN A 128 -15.84 7.92 1.71
C GLN A 128 -15.67 9.23 0.92
N THR A 129 -14.45 9.76 0.81
CA THR A 129 -14.20 10.91 -0.08
C THR A 129 -14.32 10.46 -1.52
N LEU A 130 -15.34 10.95 -2.24
CA LEU A 130 -15.56 10.66 -3.66
C LEU A 130 -14.42 11.26 -4.52
N LEU A 131 -13.85 10.45 -5.42
CA LEU A 131 -12.75 10.89 -6.30
C LEU A 131 -13.10 10.85 -7.80
N SER A 132 -13.73 9.78 -8.26
CA SER A 132 -14.00 9.55 -9.69
C SER A 132 -15.15 8.57 -9.87
N GLU A 133 -15.85 8.64 -11.00
CA GLU A 133 -16.88 7.68 -11.42
C GLU A 133 -16.43 6.82 -12.62
N GLU A 134 -15.18 6.98 -13.05
CA GLU A 134 -14.58 6.20 -14.12
C GLU A 134 -14.05 4.85 -13.61
N PRO A 135 -13.91 3.82 -14.47
CA PRO A 135 -13.31 2.54 -14.08
C PRO A 135 -11.84 2.67 -13.67
N GLN A 136 -11.18 3.76 -14.06
CA GLN A 136 -9.80 4.07 -13.73
C GLN A 136 -9.69 5.40 -12.98
N LEU A 137 -8.85 5.42 -11.95
CA LEU A 137 -8.42 6.62 -11.25
C LEU A 137 -6.96 6.89 -11.59
N VAL A 138 -6.72 7.99 -12.31
CA VAL A 138 -5.40 8.34 -12.86
C VAL A 138 -4.82 9.52 -12.09
N PHE A 139 -3.64 9.32 -11.49
CA PHE A 139 -2.78 10.35 -10.97
C PHE A 139 -1.67 10.61 -11.99
N SER A 140 -1.68 11.75 -12.66
CA SER A 140 -0.60 12.10 -13.61
C SER A 140 0.72 12.43 -12.89
N SER A 141 0.64 12.89 -11.65
CA SER A 141 1.78 13.21 -10.79
C SER A 141 1.36 13.07 -9.33
N ILE A 142 1.56 11.88 -8.77
CA ILE A 142 1.12 11.55 -7.41
C ILE A 142 1.94 12.28 -6.35
N GLN A 143 1.29 12.85 -5.33
CA GLN A 143 1.92 13.63 -4.27
C GLN A 143 1.94 12.89 -2.94
N SER A 144 2.78 13.34 -2.00
CA SER A 144 2.88 12.70 -0.67
C SER A 144 1.55 12.65 0.09
N SER A 145 0.68 13.67 -0.11
CA SER A 145 -0.68 13.75 0.43
C SER A 145 -1.66 12.74 -0.16
N ASP A 146 -1.30 12.11 -1.29
CA ASP A 146 -2.11 11.08 -1.93
C ASP A 146 -1.88 9.70 -1.32
N SER A 147 -0.96 9.55 -0.36
CA SER A 147 -0.86 8.33 0.43
C SER A 147 -2.18 8.07 1.18
N GLY A 148 -2.63 6.83 1.23
CA GLY A 148 -3.89 6.48 1.87
C GLY A 148 -4.53 5.20 1.32
N GLN A 149 -5.70 4.86 1.86
CA GLN A 149 -6.50 3.72 1.40
C GLN A 149 -7.47 4.14 0.30
N TYR A 150 -7.49 3.36 -0.78
CA TYR A 150 -8.35 3.56 -1.94
C TYR A 150 -9.19 2.31 -2.18
N TYR A 151 -10.45 2.51 -2.51
CA TYR A 151 -11.35 1.42 -2.90
C TYR A 151 -12.35 1.92 -3.94
N CYS A 152 -12.93 0.99 -4.69
CA CYS A 152 -13.97 1.29 -5.65
C CYS A 152 -15.27 0.56 -5.30
N THR A 153 -16.39 1.08 -5.77
CA THR A 153 -17.66 0.36 -5.81
C THR A 153 -18.08 0.12 -7.24
N ALA A 154 -18.56 -1.09 -7.53
CA ALA A 154 -19.21 -1.45 -8.77
C ALA A 154 -20.72 -1.62 -8.50
N GLN A 155 -21.56 -0.87 -9.20
CA GLN A 155 -23.01 -0.89 -9.01
C GLN A 155 -23.77 -1.04 -10.33
N ASN A 156 -24.73 -1.96 -10.35
CA ASN A 156 -25.77 -2.04 -11.37
C ASN A 156 -27.16 -2.12 -10.72
N GLU A 157 -28.21 -2.30 -11.52
CA GLU A 157 -29.59 -2.42 -11.05
C GLU A 157 -29.84 -3.62 -10.12
N LEU A 158 -28.96 -4.63 -10.16
CA LEU A 158 -29.06 -5.84 -9.34
C LEU A 158 -28.34 -5.71 -7.99
N GLY A 159 -27.52 -4.67 -7.81
CA GLY A 159 -26.89 -4.36 -6.52
C GLY A 159 -25.58 -3.60 -6.62
N ARG A 160 -25.00 -3.35 -5.44
CA ARG A 160 -23.70 -2.70 -5.24
C ARG A 160 -22.73 -3.67 -4.58
N ARG A 161 -21.47 -3.64 -5.03
CA ARG A 161 -20.32 -4.30 -4.40
C ARG A 161 -19.18 -3.31 -4.23
N THR A 162 -18.40 -3.50 -3.19
CA THR A 162 -17.23 -2.68 -2.84
C THR A 162 -16.01 -3.58 -2.93
N SER A 163 -14.91 -3.08 -3.50
CA SER A 163 -13.64 -3.79 -3.53
C SER A 163 -13.01 -3.81 -2.13
N GLU A 164 -12.05 -4.72 -1.93
CA GLU A 164 -11.06 -4.52 -0.87
C GLU A 164 -10.29 -3.21 -1.12
N ALA A 165 -9.81 -2.60 -0.03
CA ALA A 165 -9.05 -1.37 -0.10
C ALA A 165 -7.56 -1.64 -0.36
N VAL A 166 -6.95 -0.89 -1.27
CA VAL A 166 -5.50 -0.87 -1.47
C VAL A 166 -4.89 0.32 -0.75
N PHE A 167 -3.77 0.10 -0.05
CA PHE A 167 -3.00 1.21 0.55
C PHE A 167 -1.92 1.67 -0.42
N ILE A 168 -1.97 2.94 -0.80
CA ILE A 168 -0.94 3.58 -1.61
C ILE A 168 0.02 4.32 -0.67
N ASN A 169 1.29 3.91 -0.67
CA ASN A 169 2.36 4.58 0.06
C ASN A 169 3.25 5.35 -0.93
N VAL A 170 3.21 6.68 -0.89
CA VAL A 170 4.01 7.52 -1.78
C VAL A 170 5.36 7.81 -1.14
N ASN A 171 6.41 7.28 -1.74
CA ASN A 171 7.78 7.43 -1.29
C ASN A 171 8.45 8.69 -1.87
N TYR A 172 9.32 9.32 -1.09
CA TYR A 172 10.08 10.49 -1.50
C TYR A 172 11.36 10.69 -0.69
N GLY A 173 12.37 11.27 -1.33
CA GLY A 173 13.62 11.66 -0.68
C GLY A 173 13.43 12.82 0.32
N PRO A 174 14.41 13.09 1.20
CA PRO A 174 14.25 14.07 2.25
C PRO A 174 14.17 15.49 1.69
N LYS A 175 13.25 16.30 2.22
CA LYS A 175 13.17 17.75 1.95
C LYS A 175 14.32 18.49 2.65
N LEU A 176 14.48 19.78 2.33
CA LEU A 176 15.51 20.61 2.96
C LEU A 176 15.45 20.50 4.50
N PRO A 177 16.50 19.99 5.16
CA PRO A 177 16.47 19.76 6.59
C PRO A 177 16.54 21.09 7.34
N SER A 178 15.77 21.18 8.42
CA SER A 178 15.80 22.28 9.38
C SER A 178 16.74 21.95 10.54
N VAL A 179 17.53 22.93 10.97
CA VAL A 179 18.44 22.81 12.11
C VAL A 179 17.99 23.77 13.20
N SER A 180 17.95 23.29 14.43
CA SER A 180 17.59 24.10 15.60
C SER A 180 18.52 23.80 16.76
N VAL A 181 18.63 24.75 17.69
CA VAL A 181 19.42 24.63 18.91
C VAL A 181 18.52 24.83 20.12
N SER A 182 18.74 24.04 21.16
CA SER A 182 18.04 24.15 22.45
C SER A 182 19.04 24.02 23.61
N PRO A 183 19.06 24.96 24.57
CA PRO A 183 18.25 26.18 24.61
C PRO A 183 18.65 27.17 23.51
N SER A 184 17.68 27.95 23.00
CA SER A 184 17.92 28.97 21.97
C SER A 184 18.44 30.31 22.52
N ALA A 185 18.61 30.40 23.84
CA ALA A 185 19.16 31.57 24.53
C ALA A 185 20.69 31.61 24.40
N GLU A 186 21.33 32.58 25.06
CA GLU A 186 22.79 32.65 25.12
C GLU A 186 23.36 31.35 25.69
N ILE A 187 24.16 30.67 24.87
CA ILE A 187 24.81 29.43 25.23
C ILE A 187 26.08 29.77 25.98
N VAL A 188 26.15 29.38 27.25
CA VAL A 188 27.30 29.65 28.13
C VAL A 188 28.16 28.39 28.23
N GLU A 189 29.47 28.56 28.28
CA GLU A 189 30.42 27.49 28.55
C GLU A 189 30.01 26.67 29.80
N GLY A 190 30.02 25.34 29.67
CA GLY A 190 29.59 24.39 30.69
C GLY A 190 28.08 24.06 30.69
N SER A 191 27.27 24.74 29.86
CA SER A 191 25.85 24.42 29.71
C SER A 191 25.62 23.19 28.82
N SER A 192 24.46 22.55 29.00
CA SER A 192 24.02 21.47 28.12
C SER A 192 23.20 22.01 26.95
N VAL A 193 23.53 21.56 25.74
CA VAL A 193 22.95 22.05 24.48
C VAL A 193 22.60 20.88 23.57
N ASN A 194 21.46 20.96 22.90
CA ASN A 194 21.03 20.03 21.85
C ASN A 194 20.97 20.74 20.52
N LEU A 195 21.65 20.20 19.51
CA LEU A 195 21.36 20.51 18.12
C LEU A 195 20.38 19.47 17.59
N THR A 196 19.30 19.91 16.95
CA THR A 196 18.29 19.00 16.38
C THR A 196 18.15 19.26 14.89
N CYS A 197 18.22 18.19 14.11
CA CYS A 197 18.02 18.21 12.67
C CYS A 197 16.71 17.48 12.31
N SER A 198 15.86 18.09 11.50
CA SER A 198 14.58 17.50 11.08
C SER A 198 14.32 17.71 9.60
N SER A 199 13.96 16.64 8.89
CA SER A 199 13.54 16.66 7.50
C SER A 199 12.30 15.79 7.30
N ASP A 200 11.41 16.22 6.41
CA ASP A 200 10.26 15.46 5.95
C ASP A 200 10.69 14.53 4.81
N ALA A 201 10.57 13.22 5.02
CA ALA A 201 10.99 12.15 4.12
C ALA A 201 10.13 10.90 4.34
N ASN A 202 9.91 10.11 3.27
CA ASN A 202 9.28 8.80 3.38
C ASN A 202 10.02 7.77 2.50
N PRO A 203 10.66 6.74 3.06
CA PRO A 203 10.83 6.44 4.49
C PRO A 203 11.61 7.51 5.26
N ALA A 204 11.53 7.43 6.60
CA ALA A 204 12.25 8.32 7.50
C ALA A 204 13.76 8.35 7.17
N ALA A 205 14.35 9.55 7.24
CA ALA A 205 15.74 9.77 6.91
C ALA A 205 16.67 9.54 8.11
N ASN A 206 17.89 9.10 7.82
CA ASN A 206 19.01 9.09 8.75
C ASN A 206 19.74 10.44 8.71
N TYR A 207 20.39 10.80 9.81
CA TYR A 207 21.06 12.09 9.95
C TYR A 207 22.58 11.94 10.14
N THR A 208 23.34 12.91 9.65
CA THR A 208 24.79 12.98 9.87
C THR A 208 25.18 14.41 10.15
N TRP A 209 25.83 14.65 11.29
CA TRP A 209 26.25 15.99 11.70
C TRP A 209 27.65 16.30 11.23
N TYR A 210 27.84 17.54 10.81
CA TYR A 210 29.11 18.09 10.38
C TYR A 210 29.38 19.38 11.14
N LYS A 211 30.63 19.58 11.55
CA LYS A 211 31.15 20.86 12.03
C LYS A 211 32.29 21.26 11.11
N GLU A 212 32.20 22.44 10.50
CA GLU A 212 33.24 22.95 9.58
C GLU A 212 33.62 21.93 8.48
N ASN A 213 32.61 21.23 7.94
CA ASN A 213 32.73 20.16 6.95
C ASN A 213 33.40 18.85 7.44
N GLN A 214 33.75 18.75 8.72
CA GLN A 214 34.20 17.51 9.33
C GLN A 214 33.01 16.76 9.93
N GLN A 215 32.91 15.47 9.62
CA GLN A 215 31.84 14.62 10.13
C GLN A 215 32.03 14.36 11.63
N LEU A 216 31.02 14.68 12.44
CA LEU A 216 31.04 14.49 13.88
C LEU A 216 30.44 13.16 14.31
N LEU A 217 29.25 12.84 13.79
CA LEU A 217 28.50 11.65 14.18
C LEU A 217 27.63 11.17 13.02
N GLN A 218 27.56 9.84 12.86
CA GLN A 218 26.67 9.16 11.92
C GLN A 218 25.68 8.32 12.73
N GLY A 219 24.38 8.53 12.54
CA GLY A 219 23.37 7.74 13.24
C GLY A 219 21.94 8.05 12.81
N PRO A 220 20.97 7.23 13.23
CA PRO A 220 19.54 7.53 13.05
C PRO A 220 19.10 8.73 13.90
N GLU A 221 19.92 9.14 14.88
CA GLU A 221 19.59 10.19 15.83
C GLU A 221 19.70 11.58 15.20
N SER A 222 18.55 12.26 15.15
CA SER A 222 18.42 13.65 14.73
C SER A 222 19.09 14.65 15.67
N ILE A 223 19.46 14.22 16.88
CA ILE A 223 19.91 15.10 17.97
C ILE A 223 21.40 14.88 18.22
N TYR A 224 22.16 15.97 18.22
CA TYR A 224 23.53 16.01 18.72
C TYR A 224 23.55 16.71 20.09
N HIS A 225 23.82 15.93 21.13
CA HIS A 225 23.78 16.38 22.52
C HIS A 225 25.19 16.75 23.01
N PHE A 226 25.32 17.99 23.48
CA PHE A 226 26.45 18.45 24.29
C PHE A 226 26.04 18.41 25.76
N PRO A 227 26.60 17.51 26.58
CA PRO A 227 26.36 17.54 28.03
C PRO A 227 26.94 18.79 28.69
N SER A 228 28.10 19.25 28.21
CA SER A 228 28.82 20.42 28.69
C SER A 228 29.60 21.03 27.52
N ILE A 229 29.12 22.14 26.98
CA ILE A 229 29.72 22.80 25.81
C ILE A 229 30.94 23.66 26.17
N SER A 230 31.94 23.71 25.30
CA SER A 230 33.18 24.47 25.47
C SER A 230 33.35 25.59 24.45
N SER A 231 34.31 26.49 24.65
CA SER A 231 34.67 27.50 23.65
C SER A 231 35.19 26.90 22.33
N GLU A 232 35.71 25.67 22.36
CA GLU A 232 36.21 24.96 21.17
C GLU A 232 35.07 24.41 20.31
N ASP A 233 33.87 24.27 20.86
CA ASP A 233 32.68 23.78 20.15
C ASP A 233 32.02 24.85 19.26
N ARG A 234 32.50 26.09 19.32
CA ARG A 234 32.07 27.17 18.42
C ARG A 234 32.32 26.77 16.97
N GLY A 235 31.43 27.22 16.09
CA GLY A 235 31.59 27.04 14.65
C GLY A 235 30.29 26.82 13.90
N ASN A 236 30.42 26.43 12.64
CA ASN A 236 29.31 26.19 11.74
C ASN A 236 28.93 24.72 11.72
N TYR A 237 27.69 24.43 12.12
CA TYR A 237 27.12 23.09 12.12
C TYR A 237 26.17 22.91 10.95
N GLN A 238 26.26 21.77 10.27
CA GLN A 238 25.35 21.36 9.22
C GLN A 238 24.93 19.93 9.47
N CYS A 239 23.71 19.58 9.08
CA CYS A 239 23.27 18.19 9.06
C CYS A 239 22.97 17.73 7.63
N LYS A 240 23.35 16.50 7.32
CA LYS A 240 22.92 15.78 6.12
C LYS A 240 21.76 14.87 6.50
N SER A 241 20.69 14.90 5.73
CA SER A 241 19.55 13.98 5.81
C SER A 241 19.55 13.05 4.60
N GLU A 242 19.41 11.76 4.82
CA GLU A 242 19.53 10.74 3.77
C GLU A 242 18.55 9.57 3.98
N ASN A 243 17.84 9.19 2.93
CA ASN A 243 17.09 7.94 2.85
C ASN A 243 17.44 7.21 1.54
N GLN A 244 16.81 6.05 1.29
CA GLN A 244 17.08 5.25 0.08
C GLN A 244 16.72 5.96 -1.24
N PHE A 245 16.02 7.09 -1.20
CA PHE A 245 15.52 7.82 -2.36
C PHE A 245 16.18 9.20 -2.55
N GLY A 246 17.06 9.61 -1.65
CA GLY A 246 17.77 10.88 -1.81
C GLY A 246 18.54 11.31 -0.58
N ARG A 247 19.32 12.36 -0.78
CA ARG A 247 20.12 13.00 0.27
C ARG A 247 20.13 14.51 0.08
N THR A 248 20.11 15.26 1.17
CA THR A 248 20.19 16.71 1.14
C THR A 248 20.84 17.25 2.42
N ASN A 249 21.50 18.40 2.31
CA ASN A 249 22.15 19.06 3.43
C ASN A 249 21.30 20.23 3.89
N SER A 250 21.33 20.49 5.19
CA SER A 250 20.73 21.67 5.79
C SER A 250 21.52 22.93 5.46
N THR A 251 20.91 24.08 5.78
CA THR A 251 21.66 25.32 5.96
C THR A 251 22.61 25.23 7.16
N SER A 252 23.67 26.05 7.17
CA SER A 252 24.58 26.16 8.31
C SER A 252 23.90 26.85 9.51
N LEU A 253 24.06 26.27 10.69
CA LEU A 253 23.75 26.87 11.99
C LEU A 253 25.06 27.34 12.64
N VAL A 254 25.16 28.63 12.94
CA VAL A 254 26.29 29.18 13.69
C VAL A 254 26.06 28.93 15.18
N LEU A 255 26.92 28.12 15.80
CA LEU A 255 26.90 27.89 17.23
C LEU A 255 27.92 28.83 17.90
N ASP A 256 27.42 29.77 18.68
CA ASP A 256 28.25 30.70 19.45
C ASP A 256 28.18 30.37 20.94
N VAL A 257 29.33 30.36 21.61
CA VAL A 257 29.47 29.97 23.02
C VAL A 257 30.12 31.11 23.78
N GLN A 258 29.40 31.64 24.76
CA GLN A 258 29.87 32.69 25.65
C GLN A 258 30.80 32.10 26.71
N CYS A 259 32.04 32.59 26.74
CA CYS A 259 33.08 32.16 27.69
C CYS A 259 33.58 33.34 28.52
N LYS A 260 34.05 33.08 29.74
CA LYS A 260 34.68 34.12 30.57
C LYS A 260 36.07 34.46 30.04
N ASN A 261 36.48 35.73 30.12
CA ASN A 261 37.84 36.14 29.77
C ASN A 261 38.88 35.37 30.58
N LYS A 262 39.80 34.68 29.89
CA LYS A 262 40.98 34.06 30.53
C LYS A 262 42.08 35.12 30.65
N THR A 263 42.36 35.59 31.86
CA THR A 263 43.56 36.39 32.14
C THR A 263 44.72 35.43 32.40
N SER A 264 45.69 35.37 31.47
CA SER A 264 46.97 34.67 31.72
C SER A 264 47.97 35.66 32.31
N ALA A 265 48.34 35.48 33.58
CA ALA A 265 49.48 36.17 34.15
C ALA A 265 50.75 35.44 33.71
N ASN A 266 51.53 36.04 32.81
CA ASN A 266 52.88 35.57 32.52
C ASN A 266 53.73 35.74 33.79
N HIS A 267 54.00 34.64 34.51
CA HIS A 267 55.02 34.63 35.55
C HIS A 267 56.39 34.62 34.87
N LEU A 268 56.97 35.79 34.65
CA LEU A 268 58.39 35.93 34.33
C LEU A 268 59.16 35.68 35.64
N ASP A 269 59.71 34.48 35.78
CA ASP A 269 60.75 34.21 36.77
C ASP A 269 62.00 35.03 36.40
N ILE A 270 62.16 36.19 37.05
CA ILE A 270 63.40 36.95 37.03
C ILE A 270 64.35 36.29 38.04
N GLN A 271 65.28 35.48 37.56
CA GLN A 271 66.43 35.06 38.36
C GLN A 271 67.36 36.27 38.56
N PHE A 272 67.54 36.70 39.81
CA PHE A 272 68.62 37.61 40.18
C PHE A 272 69.89 36.79 40.49
N ILE A 273 70.95 37.20 39.77
CA ILE A 273 72.41 36.93 39.85
C ILE A 273 72.89 35.95 40.94
#